data_AF-A0A1V4DI08-F1
#
_entry.id   AF-A0A1V4DI08-F1
#
_cell.length_a   1.000
_cell.length_b   1.000
_cell.length_c   1.000
_cell.angle_alpha   90.00
_cell.angle_beta   90.00
_cell.angle_gamma   90.00
#
_symmetry.space_group_name_H-M   'P 1'
#
loop_
_entity.id
_entity.type
_entity.pdbx_description
1 polymer ?
#
loop_
_entity_poly.entity_id
_entity_poly.type
_entity_poly.pdbx_seq_one_letter_code
_entity_poly.pdbx_strand_id
1 'polypeptide(L)'
;MSNERNGFDWFSFLLGILFIFASLTSFQDPTGNLVAIVVVFGMFAIIKGIFELFLRKKVREFTGISSTMPIIVGVFDVIVGIFLLFNISAGVIALPFVFAVWFLVDSFVGLFSSGALKNSSTGYYWFSIIINILGVIVGFMLLMNPVSSALTLSFLVGFYFMMFGITEITYAFR
;
A
#
# COMPACT_ATOMS: atom_id res chain seq x y z
N MET A 1 23.57 -26.05 9.08
CA MET A 1 22.61 -26.99 8.45
C MET A 1 22.04 -26.28 7.22
N SER A 2 22.77 -26.36 6.11
CA SER A 2 22.36 -25.85 4.81
C SER A 2 21.41 -26.86 4.18
N ASN A 3 20.10 -26.60 4.26
CA ASN A 3 19.16 -27.30 3.39
C ASN A 3 19.32 -26.68 2.01
N GLU A 4 20.18 -27.30 1.20
CA GLU A 4 20.12 -27.17 -0.25
C GLU A 4 18.73 -27.65 -0.71
N ARG A 5 17.89 -26.73 -1.17
CA ARG A 5 16.80 -27.05 -2.09
C ARG A 5 17.19 -26.53 -3.47
N ASN A 6 18.16 -27.17 -4.09
CA ASN A 6 18.44 -27.04 -5.53
C ASN A 6 17.37 -27.82 -6.31
N GLY A 7 16.11 -27.42 -6.18
CA GLY A 7 14.95 -28.06 -6.79
C GLY A 7 13.80 -27.08 -6.88
N PHE A 8 12.98 -27.22 -7.92
CA PHE A 8 11.88 -26.32 -8.22
C PHE A 8 10.99 -26.00 -7.00
N ASP A 9 10.86 -24.73 -6.65
CA ASP A 9 10.01 -24.30 -5.54
C ASP A 9 8.54 -24.21 -5.99
N TRP A 10 7.84 -25.32 -5.75
CA TRP A 10 6.40 -25.44 -6.01
C TRP A 10 5.56 -24.39 -5.29
N PHE A 11 5.98 -23.91 -4.11
CA PHE A 11 5.22 -22.90 -3.37
C PHE A 11 5.27 -21.56 -4.10
N SER A 12 6.47 -21.09 -4.47
CA SER A 12 6.63 -19.86 -5.25
C SER A 12 5.95 -19.96 -6.62
N PHE A 13 6.01 -21.12 -7.28
CA PHE A 13 5.31 -21.27 -8.57
C PHE A 13 3.79 -21.14 -8.46
N LEU A 14 3.18 -21.84 -7.49
CA LEU A 14 1.74 -21.77 -7.27
C LEU A 14 1.30 -20.38 -6.82
N LEU A 15 2.07 -19.75 -5.93
CA LEU A 15 1.83 -18.38 -5.48
C LEU A 15 1.91 -17.40 -6.65
N GLY A 16 2.91 -17.59 -7.53
CA GLY A 16 3.07 -16.80 -8.74
C GLY A 16 1.87 -16.90 -9.68
N ILE A 17 1.40 -18.13 -9.96
CA ILE A 17 0.18 -18.35 -10.75
C ILE A 17 -1.03 -17.66 -10.10
N LEU A 18 -1.20 -17.78 -8.79
CA LEU A 18 -2.29 -17.15 -8.06
C LEU A 18 -2.28 -15.62 -8.23
N PHE A 19 -1.11 -15.00 -8.11
CA PHE A 19 -0.94 -13.56 -8.32
C PHE A 19 -1.21 -13.12 -9.76
N ILE A 20 -0.82 -13.91 -10.76
CA ILE A 20 -1.17 -13.65 -12.16
C ILE A 20 -2.68 -13.69 -12.36
N PHE A 21 -3.37 -14.70 -11.82
CA PHE A 21 -4.83 -14.76 -11.89
C PHE A 21 -5.48 -13.56 -11.18
N ALA A 22 -5.02 -13.22 -9.98
CA ALA A 22 -5.51 -12.04 -9.27
C ALA A 22 -5.34 -10.77 -10.11
N SER A 23 -4.18 -10.59 -10.73
CA SER A 23 -3.90 -9.46 -11.64
C SER A 23 -4.88 -9.40 -12.81
N LEU A 24 -5.12 -10.51 -13.49
CA LEU A 24 -6.06 -10.56 -14.62
C LEU A 24 -7.48 -10.21 -14.18
N THR A 25 -7.93 -10.71 -13.03
CA THR A 25 -9.25 -10.34 -12.48
C THR A 25 -9.33 -8.86 -12.11
N SER A 26 -8.25 -8.30 -11.55
CA SER A 26 -8.17 -6.87 -11.20
C SER A 26 -8.28 -5.96 -12.43
N PHE A 27 -7.71 -6.36 -13.57
CA PHE A 27 -7.78 -5.59 -14.81
C PHE A 27 -9.14 -5.71 -15.53
N GLN A 28 -9.79 -6.87 -15.42
CA GLN A 28 -11.08 -7.11 -16.07
C GLN A 28 -12.25 -6.45 -15.35
N ASP A 29 -12.23 -6.43 -14.02
CA ASP A 29 -13.26 -5.79 -13.19
C ASP A 29 -12.63 -4.77 -12.23
N PRO A 30 -12.35 -3.54 -12.71
CA PRO A 30 -11.78 -2.51 -11.86
C PRO A 30 -12.66 -2.14 -10.67
N THR A 31 -13.98 -2.27 -10.79
CA THR A 31 -14.93 -1.95 -9.72
C THR A 31 -14.93 -3.02 -8.63
N GLY A 32 -14.97 -4.29 -9.01
CA GLY A 32 -14.81 -5.41 -8.07
C GLY A 32 -13.43 -5.37 -7.38
N ASN A 33 -12.38 -5.00 -8.10
CA ASN A 33 -11.06 -4.81 -7.52
C ASN A 33 -11.05 -3.71 -6.44
N LEU A 34 -11.72 -2.57 -6.67
CA LEU A 34 -11.86 -1.53 -5.65
C LEU A 34 -12.59 -2.03 -4.41
N VAL A 35 -13.64 -2.84 -4.56
CA VAL A 35 -14.31 -3.48 -3.43
C VAL A 35 -13.35 -4.38 -2.65
N ALA A 36 -12.57 -5.21 -3.33
CA ALA A 36 -11.56 -6.06 -2.70
C ALA A 36 -10.52 -5.21 -1.94
N ILE A 37 -10.07 -4.12 -2.53
CA ILE A 37 -9.16 -3.15 -1.91
C ILE A 37 -9.80 -2.58 -0.63
N VAL A 38 -11.06 -2.12 -0.65
CA VAL A 38 -11.77 -1.64 0.56
C VAL A 38 -11.79 -2.70 1.65
N VAL A 39 -12.12 -3.95 1.31
CA VAL A 39 -12.19 -5.04 2.28
C VAL A 39 -10.81 -5.30 2.90
N VAL A 40 -9.76 -5.37 2.09
CA VAL A 40 -8.39 -5.56 2.56
C VAL A 40 -7.94 -4.40 3.44
N PHE A 41 -8.18 -3.15 3.04
CA PHE A 41 -7.87 -1.97 3.85
C PHE A 41 -8.66 -1.94 5.17
N GLY A 42 -9.93 -2.30 5.15
CA GLY A 42 -10.77 -2.39 6.35
C GLY A 42 -10.25 -3.43 7.34
N MET A 43 -9.93 -4.64 6.85
CA MET A 43 -9.30 -5.68 7.68
C MET A 43 -7.94 -5.24 8.21
N PHE A 44 -7.10 -4.65 7.35
CA PHE A 44 -5.78 -4.17 7.75
C PHE A 44 -5.87 -3.07 8.81
N ALA A 45 -6.81 -2.13 8.69
CA ALA A 45 -7.04 -1.07 9.67
C ALA A 45 -7.47 -1.64 11.03
N ILE A 46 -8.37 -2.63 11.06
CA ILE A 46 -8.75 -3.31 12.32
C ILE A 46 -7.54 -4.00 12.94
N ILE A 47 -6.80 -4.79 12.14
CA ILE A 47 -5.62 -5.53 12.62
C ILE A 47 -4.58 -4.56 13.17
N LYS A 48 -4.20 -3.54 12.39
CA LYS A 48 -3.27 -2.48 12.79
C LYS A 48 -3.72 -1.77 14.06
N GLY A 49 -4.99 -1.36 14.13
CA GLY A 49 -5.54 -0.68 15.29
C GLY A 49 -5.47 -1.54 16.56
N ILE A 50 -5.80 -2.83 16.44
CA ILE A 50 -5.64 -3.80 17.53
C ILE A 50 -4.16 -3.92 17.93
N PHE A 51 -3.25 -4.04 16.96
CA PHE A 51 -1.81 -4.11 17.22
C PHE A 51 -1.31 -2.89 17.99
N GLU A 52 -1.70 -1.67 17.61
CA GLU A 52 -1.29 -0.44 18.31
C GLU A 52 -1.77 -0.40 19.77
N LEU A 53 -2.98 -0.88 20.04
CA LEU A 53 -3.53 -1.00 21.40
C LEU A 53 -2.74 -1.99 22.25
N PHE A 54 -2.28 -3.11 21.67
CA PHE A 54 -1.45 -4.08 22.36
C PHE A 54 0.01 -3.64 22.53
N LEU A 55 0.61 -3.06 21.48
CA LEU A 55 2.01 -2.60 21.45
C LEU A 55 2.29 -1.55 22.54
N ARG A 56 1.32 -0.69 22.87
CA ARG A 56 1.47 0.25 23.99
C ARG A 56 1.86 -0.44 25.30
N LYS A 57 1.23 -1.57 25.63
CA LYS A 57 1.49 -2.28 26.88
C LYS A 57 2.97 -2.68 26.94
N LYS A 58 3.49 -3.19 25.83
CA LYS A 58 4.87 -3.64 25.68
C LYS A 58 5.86 -2.47 25.64
N VAL A 59 5.57 -1.40 24.90
CA VAL A 59 6.46 -0.22 24.80
C VAL A 59 6.62 0.49 26.15
N ARG A 60 5.54 0.63 26.92
CA ARG A 60 5.60 1.22 28.27
C ARG A 60 6.49 0.41 29.21
N GLU A 61 6.46 -0.91 29.07
CA GLU A 61 7.23 -1.85 29.90
C GLU A 61 8.74 -1.76 29.63
N PHE A 62 9.15 -1.51 28.39
CA PHE A 62 10.57 -1.41 28.01
C PHE A 62 11.17 0.01 28.07
N THR A 63 10.36 1.05 27.83
CA THR A 63 10.88 2.43 27.69
C THR A 63 10.43 3.38 28.79
N GLY A 64 9.44 3.01 29.61
CA GLY A 64 8.83 3.89 30.61
C GLY A 64 7.99 5.04 30.03
N ILE A 65 7.94 5.19 28.70
CA ILE A 65 7.21 6.27 28.02
C ILE A 65 5.74 5.86 27.88
N SER A 66 4.84 6.58 28.56
CA SER A 66 3.40 6.41 28.41
C SER A 66 2.85 7.35 27.33
N SER A 67 2.99 6.96 26.06
CA SER A 67 2.31 7.68 24.99
C SER A 67 0.83 7.28 24.94
N THR A 68 -0.06 8.27 24.99
CA THR A 68 -1.51 8.09 24.76
C THR A 68 -1.82 8.01 23.27
N MET A 69 -0.92 8.48 22.41
CA MET A 69 -1.12 8.56 20.96
C MET A 69 -1.48 7.22 20.31
N PRO A 70 -0.80 6.08 20.63
CA PRO A 70 -1.16 4.78 20.05
C PRO A 70 -2.56 4.29 20.42
N ILE A 71 -3.13 4.77 21.55
CA ILE A 71 -4.52 4.43 21.90
C ILE A 71 -5.47 5.15 20.98
N ILE A 72 -5.26 6.46 20.79
CA ILE A 72 -6.13 7.31 19.97
C ILE A 72 -6.11 6.82 18.52
N VAL A 73 -4.91 6.60 17.98
CA VAL A 73 -4.74 6.10 16.61
C VAL A 73 -5.29 4.68 16.48
N GLY A 74 -5.00 3.79 17.44
CA GLY A 74 -5.49 2.42 17.40
C GLY A 74 -7.03 2.33 17.45
N VAL A 75 -7.68 3.08 18.34
CA VAL A 75 -9.16 3.14 18.39
C VAL A 75 -9.72 3.72 17.09
N PHE A 76 -9.14 4.79 16.57
CA PHE A 76 -9.56 5.40 15.31
C PHE A 76 -9.47 4.40 14.14
N ASP A 77 -8.35 3.69 14.01
CA ASP A 77 -8.14 2.69 12.97
C ASP A 77 -9.14 1.53 13.05
N VAL A 78 -9.44 1.04 14.26
CA VAL A 78 -10.47 0.00 14.44
C VAL A 78 -11.85 0.51 14.01
N ILE A 79 -12.22 1.73 14.40
CA ILE A 79 -13.51 2.33 14.03
C ILE A 79 -13.60 2.50 12.50
N VAL A 80 -12.55 3.04 11.87
CA VAL A 80 -12.49 3.23 10.42
C VAL A 80 -12.58 1.88 9.71
N GLY A 81 -11.84 0.87 10.17
CA GLY A 81 -11.86 -0.45 9.57
C GLY A 81 -13.24 -1.12 9.67
N ILE A 82 -13.89 -1.04 10.83
CA ILE A 82 -15.28 -1.51 11.00
C ILE A 82 -16.20 -0.72 10.05
N PHE A 83 -16.11 0.61 10.03
CA PHE A 83 -16.94 1.44 9.18
C PHE A 83 -16.82 1.05 7.69
N LEU A 84 -15.59 0.84 7.19
CA LEU A 84 -15.34 0.43 5.82
C LEU A 84 -15.97 -0.94 5.50
N LEU A 85 -15.80 -1.93 6.38
CA LEU A 85 -16.33 -3.28 6.16
C LEU A 85 -17.86 -3.34 6.20
N PHE A 86 -18.50 -2.51 7.02
CA PHE A 86 -19.95 -2.42 7.08
C PHE A 86 -20.55 -1.48 6.02
N ASN A 87 -19.74 -0.59 5.42
CA ASN A 87 -20.16 0.37 4.41
C ASN A 87 -19.22 0.36 3.21
N ILE A 88 -19.15 -0.77 2.51
CA ILE A 88 -18.26 -0.97 1.36
C ILE A 88 -18.42 0.15 0.31
N SER A 89 -19.65 0.56 0.00
CA SER A 89 -19.93 1.63 -0.95
C SER A 89 -19.29 2.96 -0.54
N ALA A 90 -19.32 3.30 0.75
CA ALA A 90 -18.68 4.51 1.27
C ALA A 90 -17.15 4.39 1.15
N GLY A 91 -16.58 3.21 1.40
CA GLY A 91 -15.17 2.94 1.19
C GLY A 91 -14.74 3.12 -0.27
N VAL A 92 -15.51 2.60 -1.24
CA VAL A 92 -15.23 2.76 -2.67
C VAL A 92 -15.27 4.22 -3.10
N ILE A 93 -16.17 5.03 -2.53
CA ILE A 93 -16.25 6.46 -2.80
C ILE A 93 -15.09 7.23 -2.15
N ALA A 94 -14.67 6.84 -0.95
CA ALA A 94 -13.63 7.53 -0.19
C ALA A 94 -12.21 7.20 -0.66
N LEU A 95 -11.95 5.94 -1.06
CA LEU A 95 -10.62 5.46 -1.45
C LEU A 95 -9.91 6.33 -2.49
N PRO A 96 -10.54 6.80 -3.57
CA PRO A 96 -9.88 7.62 -4.57
C PRO A 96 -9.37 8.96 -4.00
N PHE A 97 -10.07 9.54 -3.03
CA PHE A 97 -9.63 10.76 -2.35
C PHE A 97 -8.47 10.46 -1.40
N VAL A 98 -8.58 9.39 -0.61
CA VAL A 98 -7.52 8.94 0.29
C VAL A 98 -6.24 8.67 -0.50
N PHE A 99 -6.36 7.95 -1.62
CA PHE A 99 -5.24 7.66 -2.51
C PHE A 99 -4.63 8.92 -3.10
N ALA A 100 -5.44 9.84 -3.62
CA ALA A 100 -4.94 11.10 -4.19
C ALA A 100 -4.23 11.98 -3.14
N VAL A 101 -4.79 12.09 -1.93
CA VAL A 101 -4.15 12.80 -0.81
C VAL A 101 -2.85 12.12 -0.40
N TRP A 102 -2.84 10.79 -0.28
CA TRP A 102 -1.63 10.05 0.06
C TRP A 102 -0.54 10.26 -1.00
N PHE A 103 -0.89 10.19 -2.28
CA PHE A 103 0.03 10.41 -3.39
C PHE A 103 0.62 11.84 -3.38
N LEU A 104 -0.19 12.85 -3.07
CA LEU A 104 0.28 14.22 -2.87
C LEU A 104 1.23 14.34 -1.70
N VAL A 105 0.85 13.80 -0.53
CA VAL A 105 1.68 13.85 0.68
C VAL A 105 3.02 13.18 0.44
N ASP A 106 3.03 12.00 -0.17
CA ASP A 106 4.25 11.26 -0.52
C ASP A 106 5.15 12.09 -1.45
N SER A 107 4.57 12.68 -2.50
CA SER A 107 5.29 13.53 -3.44
C SER A 107 5.86 14.79 -2.77
N PHE A 108 5.10 15.45 -1.90
CA PHE A 108 5.59 16.61 -1.16
C PHE A 108 6.73 16.24 -0.21
N VAL A 109 6.58 15.16 0.56
CA VAL A 109 7.64 14.66 1.46
C VAL A 109 8.88 14.29 0.66
N GLY A 110 8.72 13.66 -0.51
CA GLY A 110 9.81 13.35 -1.43
C GLY A 110 10.55 14.59 -1.92
N LEU A 111 9.83 15.67 -2.28
CA LEU A 111 10.44 16.95 -2.63
C LEU A 111 11.24 17.55 -1.46
N PHE A 112 10.66 17.60 -0.26
CA PHE A 112 11.33 18.16 0.92
C PHE A 112 12.57 17.35 1.32
N SER A 113 12.51 16.03 1.24
CA SER A 113 13.61 15.14 1.61
C SER A 113 14.67 14.98 0.52
N SER A 114 14.36 15.31 -0.75
CA SER A 114 15.28 15.19 -1.88
C SER A 114 16.58 15.98 -1.70
N GLY A 115 16.57 17.06 -0.90
CA GLY A 115 17.76 17.83 -0.56
C GLY A 115 18.89 16.99 0.04
N ALA A 116 18.57 15.91 0.76
CA ALA A 116 19.55 14.99 1.33
C ALA A 116 20.29 14.16 0.26
N LEU A 117 19.68 13.92 -0.91
CA LEU A 117 20.26 13.15 -2.01
C LEU A 117 21.34 13.91 -2.78
N LYS A 118 21.35 15.24 -2.66
CA LYS A 118 22.27 16.13 -3.40
C LYS A 118 23.74 15.78 -3.18
N ASN A 119 24.09 15.33 -1.98
CA ASN A 119 25.47 15.01 -1.61
C ASN A 119 25.89 13.58 -1.98
N SER A 120 24.93 12.70 -2.31
CA SER A 120 25.21 11.29 -2.64
C SER A 120 25.28 11.06 -4.14
N SER A 121 24.37 11.65 -4.92
CA SER A 121 24.41 11.58 -6.38
C SER A 121 23.53 12.64 -7.03
N THR A 122 24.15 13.47 -7.87
CA THR A 122 23.46 14.50 -8.65
C THR A 122 22.39 13.92 -9.57
N GLY A 123 22.62 12.75 -10.15
CA GLY A 123 21.65 12.08 -11.04
C GLY A 123 20.40 11.64 -10.29
N TYR A 124 20.57 10.93 -9.17
CA TYR A 124 19.44 10.50 -8.33
C TYR A 124 18.69 11.69 -7.72
N TYR A 125 19.39 12.78 -7.38
CA TYR A 125 18.78 14.03 -6.92
C TYR A 125 17.80 14.60 -7.94
N TRP A 126 18.24 14.83 -9.18
CA TRP A 126 17.38 15.40 -10.22
C TRP A 126 16.26 14.45 -10.63
N PHE A 127 16.54 13.15 -10.72
CA PHE A 127 15.51 12.14 -10.98
C PHE A 127 14.41 12.17 -9.90
N SER A 128 14.80 12.20 -8.62
CA SER A 128 13.86 12.29 -7.50
C SER A 128 13.02 13.57 -7.58
N ILE A 129 13.63 14.73 -7.85
CA ILE A 129 12.87 15.98 -8.01
C ILE A 129 11.84 15.87 -9.13
N ILE A 130 12.24 15.39 -10.31
CA ILE A 130 11.34 15.28 -11.46
C ILE A 130 10.16 14.34 -11.14
N ILE A 131 10.45 13.16 -10.58
CA ILE A 131 9.42 12.19 -10.22
C ILE A 131 8.44 12.77 -9.19
N ASN A 132 8.93 13.45 -8.17
CA ASN A 132 8.04 14.03 -7.16
C ASN A 132 7.25 15.24 -7.68
N ILE A 133 7.79 16.06 -8.59
CA ILE A 133 7.02 17.13 -9.25
C ILE A 133 5.88 16.51 -10.09
N LEU A 134 6.19 15.49 -10.90
CA LEU A 134 5.18 14.74 -11.64
C LEU A 134 4.15 14.12 -10.69
N GLY A 135 4.62 13.61 -9.55
CA GLY A 135 3.80 13.07 -8.48
C GLY A 135 2.79 14.08 -7.95
N VAL A 136 3.22 15.31 -7.66
CA VAL A 136 2.32 16.39 -7.24
C VAL A 136 1.27 16.68 -8.32
N ILE A 137 1.69 16.82 -9.59
CA ILE A 137 0.78 17.10 -10.70
C ILE A 137 -0.28 16.00 -10.83
N VAL A 138 0.14 14.75 -10.87
CA VAL A 138 -0.75 13.59 -10.95
C VAL A 138 -1.69 13.56 -9.74
N GLY A 139 -1.18 13.77 -8.52
CA GLY A 139 -2.00 13.81 -7.31
C GLY A 139 -3.12 14.86 -7.37
N PHE A 140 -2.84 16.05 -7.91
CA PHE A 140 -3.87 17.07 -8.15
C PHE A 140 -4.87 16.62 -9.22
N MET A 141 -4.41 16.04 -10.33
CA MET A 141 -5.30 15.50 -11.36
C MET A 141 -6.22 14.41 -10.80
N LEU A 142 -5.72 13.55 -9.91
CA LEU A 142 -6.48 12.50 -9.23
C LEU A 142 -7.56 13.08 -8.30
N LEU A 143 -7.27 14.18 -7.59
CA LEU A 143 -8.28 14.87 -6.77
C LEU A 143 -9.39 15.51 -7.62
N MET A 144 -9.04 16.09 -8.77
CA MET A 144 -10.02 16.73 -9.65
C MET A 144 -10.90 15.72 -10.39
N ASN A 145 -10.42 14.49 -10.58
CA ASN A 145 -11.18 13.40 -11.19
C ASN A 145 -11.09 12.11 -10.35
N PRO A 146 -11.98 11.96 -9.35
CA PRO A 146 -12.01 10.79 -8.47
C PRO A 146 -12.22 9.46 -9.20
N VAL A 147 -12.90 9.48 -10.35
CA VAL A 147 -13.08 8.26 -11.18
C VAL A 147 -11.74 7.81 -11.75
N SER A 148 -10.95 8.76 -12.28
CA SER A 148 -9.59 8.47 -12.77
C SER A 148 -8.69 7.97 -11.64
N SER A 149 -8.81 8.55 -10.43
CA SER A 149 -8.10 8.09 -9.24
C SER A 149 -8.46 6.66 -8.85
N ALA A 150 -9.75 6.32 -8.87
CA ALA A 150 -10.23 4.97 -8.62
C ALA A 150 -9.67 3.96 -9.62
N LEU A 151 -9.71 4.28 -10.92
CA LEU A 151 -9.18 3.42 -11.98
C LEU A 151 -7.67 3.27 -11.89
N THR A 152 -6.95 4.35 -11.60
CA THR A 152 -5.49 4.34 -11.41
C THR A 152 -5.09 3.44 -10.24
N LEU A 153 -5.80 3.57 -9.11
CA LEU A 153 -5.57 2.73 -7.95
C LEU A 153 -5.81 1.25 -8.26
N SER A 154 -6.94 0.95 -8.90
CA SER A 154 -7.27 -0.42 -9.32
C SER A 154 -6.21 -1.01 -10.26
N PHE A 155 -5.81 -0.24 -11.27
CA PHE A 155 -4.76 -0.63 -12.21
C PHE A 155 -3.43 -0.87 -11.51
N LEU A 156 -3.01 0.04 -10.61
CA LEU A 156 -1.76 -0.11 -9.85
C LEU A 156 -1.75 -1.41 -9.04
N VAL A 157 -2.83 -1.73 -8.34
CA VAL A 157 -2.93 -2.97 -7.56
C VAL A 157 -2.83 -4.20 -8.48
N GLY A 158 -3.55 -4.21 -9.60
CA GLY A 158 -3.46 -5.29 -10.59
C GLY A 158 -2.05 -5.42 -11.18
N PHE A 159 -1.37 -4.30 -11.44
CA PHE A 159 -0.01 -4.26 -11.93
C PHE A 159 0.99 -4.79 -10.88
N TYR A 160 0.82 -4.43 -9.61
CA TYR A 160 1.63 -5.00 -8.53
C TYR A 160 1.46 -6.52 -8.45
N PHE A 161 0.23 -7.03 -8.50
CA PHE A 161 0.01 -8.48 -8.54
C PHE A 161 0.66 -9.14 -9.75
N MET A 162 0.65 -8.50 -10.92
CA MET A 162 1.37 -9.01 -12.10
C MET A 162 2.87 -9.12 -11.83
N MET A 163 3.48 -8.05 -11.31
CA MET A 163 4.91 -7.99 -11.02
C MET A 163 5.33 -9.02 -9.97
N PHE A 164 4.56 -9.16 -8.88
CA PHE A 164 4.79 -10.17 -7.87
C PHE A 164 4.62 -11.59 -8.44
N GLY A 165 3.59 -11.81 -9.25
CA GLY A 165 3.36 -13.10 -9.91
C GLY A 165 4.53 -13.53 -10.79
N ILE A 166 5.03 -12.62 -11.63
CA ILE A 166 6.22 -12.87 -12.46
C ILE A 166 7.44 -13.15 -11.57
N THR A 167 7.64 -12.36 -10.52
CA THR A 167 8.79 -12.49 -9.62
C THR A 167 8.80 -13.85 -8.92
N GLU A 168 7.67 -14.28 -8.36
CA GLU A 168 7.53 -15.59 -7.69
C GLU A 168 7.73 -16.76 -8.67
N ILE A 169 7.22 -16.65 -9.90
CA ILE A 169 7.51 -17.64 -10.93
C ILE A 169 9.01 -17.70 -11.20
N THR A 170 9.72 -16.57 -11.30
CA THR A 170 11.18 -16.60 -11.50
C THR A 170 11.94 -17.18 -10.31
N TYR A 171 11.46 -16.98 -9.09
CA TYR A 171 12.07 -17.57 -7.90
C TYR A 171 11.85 -19.08 -7.82
N ALA A 172 10.75 -19.61 -8.37
CA ALA A 172 10.51 -21.05 -8.40
C ALA A 172 11.59 -21.85 -9.16
N PHE A 173 12.33 -21.21 -10.07
CA PHE A 173 13.38 -21.83 -10.89
C PHE A 173 14.81 -21.55 -10.40
N ARG A 174 14.99 -20.78 -9.32
CA ARG A 174 16.31 -20.48 -8.74
C ARG A 174 16.60 -21.38 -7.55
#